data_AF-A0A7S4JH04-F1
#
_entry.id   AF-A0A7S4JH04-F1
#
_cell.length_a   1.000
_cell.length_b   1.000
_cell.length_c   1.000
_cell.angle_alpha   90.00
_cell.angle_beta   90.00
_cell.angle_gamma   90.00
#
_symmetry.space_group_name_H-M   'P 1'
#
loop_
_entity.id
_entity.type
_entity.pdbx_description
1 polymer ?
#
loop_
_entity_poly.entity_id
_entity_poly.type
_entity_poly.pdbx_seq_one_letter_code
_entity_poly.pdbx_strand_id
1 'polypeptide(L)'
;EDFNEVFHDLVKFNEKGSSEDNDDNDENDYDDDDDDDNLESDLGPTSLTVQGRRVEVPLASLERGVARFKFDDLCRKASGAADYLAIADTFHTVFVEDIPAMTLNEINLVRRFITFVDCSELLLQPGLCRAVAMA
;
A
#
# COMPACT_ATOMS: atom_id res chain seq x y z
N GLU A 1 5.40 8.40 -17.24
CA GLU A 1 4.95 7.09 -16.74
C GLU A 1 3.79 7.36 -15.80
N ASP A 2 2.65 6.72 -16.05
CA ASP A 2 1.46 6.93 -15.24
C ASP A 2 1.68 6.25 -13.88
N PHE A 3 1.64 7.01 -12.79
CA PHE A 3 1.89 6.47 -11.45
C PHE A 3 0.83 5.43 -11.05
N ASN A 4 -0.35 5.49 -11.66
CA ASN A 4 -1.36 4.44 -11.56
C ASN A 4 -0.83 3.12 -12.16
N GLU A 5 -0.16 3.19 -13.31
CA GLU A 5 0.42 2.03 -13.99
C GLU A 5 1.51 1.38 -13.13
N VAL A 6 2.41 2.17 -12.53
CA VAL A 6 3.44 1.67 -11.59
C VAL A 6 2.81 1.02 -10.35
N PHE A 7 1.77 1.63 -9.80
CA PHE A 7 1.04 1.07 -8.65
C PHE A 7 0.36 -0.26 -9.02
N HIS A 8 -0.34 -0.31 -10.16
CA HIS A 8 -0.99 -1.52 -10.67
C HIS A 8 0.03 -2.62 -11.02
N ASP A 9 1.17 -2.27 -11.62
CA ASP A 9 2.23 -3.21 -11.96
C ASP A 9 2.92 -3.75 -10.70
N LEU A 10 3.12 -2.93 -9.67
CA LEU A 10 3.71 -3.38 -8.40
C LEU A 10 2.75 -4.30 -7.63
N VAL A 11 1.44 -4.02 -7.69
CA VAL A 11 0.38 -4.90 -7.21
C VAL A 11 0.45 -6.24 -7.95
N LYS A 12 0.50 -6.26 -9.30
CA LYS A 12 0.61 -7.48 -10.11
C LYS A 12 1.92 -8.25 -9.93
N PHE A 13 3.04 -7.56 -9.67
CA PHE A 13 4.33 -8.22 -9.47
C PHE A 13 4.38 -9.05 -8.18
N ASN A 14 3.63 -8.65 -7.15
CA ASN A 14 3.55 -9.36 -5.87
C ASN A 14 2.74 -10.69 -5.95
N GLU A 15 2.14 -10.99 -7.11
CA GLU A 15 1.28 -12.16 -7.34
C GLU A 15 2.09 -13.44 -7.66
N LYS A 16 3.33 -13.32 -8.14
CA LYS A 16 4.17 -14.46 -8.56
C LYS A 16 4.90 -15.16 -7.40
N GLY A 17 4.23 -15.30 -6.27
CA GLY A 17 4.82 -15.71 -5.00
C GLY A 17 4.16 -16.89 -4.30
N SER A 18 3.74 -17.96 -5.00
CA SER A 18 3.58 -19.29 -4.36
C SER A 18 3.45 -20.44 -5.36
N SER A 19 4.32 -21.46 -5.19
CA SER A 19 4.31 -22.86 -5.72
C SER A 19 4.37 -23.06 -7.25
N GLU A 20 5.11 -24.02 -7.84
CA GLU A 20 5.90 -25.17 -7.35
C GLU A 20 6.77 -25.68 -8.53
N ASP A 21 8.01 -26.09 -8.25
CA ASP A 21 8.78 -26.97 -9.15
C ASP A 21 8.06 -28.31 -9.28
N ASN A 22 7.79 -28.79 -10.50
CA ASN A 22 7.71 -30.21 -10.82
C ASN A 22 8.08 -30.44 -12.29
N ASP A 23 9.17 -31.17 -12.47
CA ASP A 23 9.56 -31.86 -13.70
C ASP A 23 8.53 -32.94 -14.08
N ASP A 24 8.48 -33.25 -15.39
CA ASP A 24 7.96 -34.45 -16.07
C ASP A 24 6.45 -34.56 -16.41
N ASN A 25 6.19 -34.40 -17.72
CA ASN A 25 5.15 -35.00 -18.60
C ASN A 25 3.68 -35.10 -18.12
N ASP A 26 2.75 -34.45 -18.84
CA ASP A 26 1.88 -35.12 -19.83
C ASP A 26 1.03 -34.09 -20.59
N GLU A 27 0.77 -34.34 -21.87
CA GLU A 27 -0.18 -33.59 -22.69
C GLU A 27 -1.56 -33.59 -22.03
N ASN A 28 -1.95 -32.46 -21.46
CA ASN A 28 -3.35 -32.20 -21.13
C ASN A 28 -3.89 -31.17 -22.11
N ASP A 29 -4.79 -31.69 -22.94
CA ASP A 29 -5.83 -31.03 -23.71
C ASP A 29 -6.71 -30.25 -22.71
N TYR A 30 -6.27 -29.05 -22.32
CA TYR A 30 -7.04 -28.15 -21.47
C TYR A 30 -7.87 -27.26 -22.39
N ASP A 31 -9.17 -27.54 -22.41
CA ASP A 31 -10.19 -26.66 -22.97
C ASP A 31 -10.03 -25.24 -22.39
N ASP A 32 -9.94 -24.28 -23.30
CA ASP A 32 -9.57 -22.87 -23.17
C ASP A 32 -10.71 -22.04 -22.53
N ASP A 33 -11.23 -22.45 -21.36
CA ASP A 33 -12.41 -21.85 -20.69
C ASP A 33 -12.20 -21.57 -19.18
N ASP A 34 -10.97 -21.33 -18.71
CA ASP A 34 -10.70 -20.81 -17.35
C ASP A 34 -10.42 -19.28 -17.38
N ASP A 35 -11.33 -18.50 -17.96
CA ASP A 35 -11.47 -17.08 -17.63
C ASP A 35 -12.12 -16.99 -16.22
N ASP A 36 -11.31 -17.16 -15.15
CA ASP A 36 -11.73 -16.85 -13.78
C ASP A 36 -11.96 -15.33 -13.65
N ASP A 37 -13.22 -14.93 -13.72
CA ASP A 37 -13.70 -13.54 -13.71
C ASP A 37 -13.51 -12.83 -12.36
N ASN A 38 -12.91 -13.50 -11.36
CA ASN A 38 -12.73 -12.95 -10.02
C ASN A 38 -11.33 -12.40 -9.72
N LEU A 39 -10.41 -12.40 -10.69
CA LEU A 39 -9.02 -11.93 -10.50
C LEU A 39 -8.87 -10.40 -10.37
N GLU A 40 -9.93 -9.60 -10.53
CA GLU A 40 -9.81 -8.13 -10.69
C GLU A 40 -10.12 -7.26 -9.44
N SER A 41 -10.54 -7.78 -8.28
CA SER A 41 -11.16 -6.91 -7.25
C SER A 41 -10.48 -6.73 -5.89
N ASP A 42 -9.18 -7.04 -5.72
CA ASP A 42 -8.49 -6.75 -4.45
C ASP A 42 -8.06 -5.27 -4.30
N LEU A 43 -8.20 -4.45 -5.35
CA LEU A 43 -7.86 -3.02 -5.30
C LEU A 43 -9.09 -2.14 -5.05
N GLY A 44 -9.13 -1.44 -3.92
CA GLY A 44 -10.24 -0.56 -3.62
C GLY A 44 -10.06 0.32 -2.39
N PRO A 45 -11.01 1.23 -2.13
CA PRO A 45 -11.03 2.01 -0.90
C PRO A 45 -11.27 1.10 0.30
N THR A 46 -10.56 1.36 1.40
CA THR A 46 -10.73 0.64 2.67
C THR A 46 -10.62 1.59 3.85
N SER A 47 -10.77 1.08 5.07
CA SER A 47 -10.64 1.89 6.28
C SER A 47 -10.06 1.11 7.45
N LEU A 48 -9.18 1.74 8.22
CA LEU A 48 -8.63 1.18 9.46
C LEU A 48 -9.34 1.77 10.67
N THR A 49 -9.59 0.95 11.69
CA THR A 49 -10.14 1.42 12.97
C THR A 49 -9.01 1.58 13.99
N VAL A 50 -8.72 2.82 14.37
CA VAL A 50 -7.61 3.18 15.26
C VAL A 50 -8.15 3.90 16.49
N GLN A 51 -8.11 3.25 17.65
CA GLN A 51 -8.58 3.82 18.92
C GLN A 51 -10.00 4.42 18.82
N GLY A 52 -10.91 3.74 18.11
CA GLY A 52 -12.29 4.19 17.90
C GLY A 52 -12.47 5.26 16.82
N ARG A 53 -11.41 5.69 16.13
CA ARG A 53 -11.47 6.55 14.95
C ARG A 53 -11.35 5.72 13.67
N ARG A 54 -12.00 6.16 12.60
CA ARG A 54 -11.87 5.56 11.28
C ARG A 54 -10.86 6.35 10.45
N VAL A 55 -9.85 5.66 9.93
CA VAL A 55 -8.84 6.19 9.01
C VAL A 55 -9.20 5.69 7.62
N GLU A 56 -9.61 6.58 6.75
CA GLU A 56 -9.93 6.24 5.36
C GLU A 56 -8.65 6.02 4.56
N VAL A 57 -8.62 4.94 3.78
CA VAL A 57 -7.54 4.59 2.86
C VAL A 57 -8.13 4.61 1.45
N PRO A 58 -7.88 5.68 0.67
CA PRO A 58 -8.59 5.90 -0.60
C PRO A 58 -8.41 4.77 -1.62
N LEU A 59 -7.23 4.14 -1.63
CA LEU A 59 -6.93 3.02 -2.50
C LEU A 59 -5.92 2.11 -1.82
N ALA A 60 -6.26 0.83 -1.71
CA ALA A 60 -5.36 -0.18 -1.16
C ALA A 60 -5.68 -1.56 -1.72
N SER A 61 -4.72 -2.46 -1.54
CA SER A 61 -4.85 -3.91 -1.64
C SER A 61 -4.45 -4.48 -0.30
N LEU A 62 -5.40 -5.11 0.39
CA LEU A 62 -5.16 -5.67 1.72
C LEU A 62 -4.41 -6.99 1.63
N GLU A 63 -4.72 -7.80 0.61
CA GLU A 63 -4.04 -9.08 0.38
C GLU A 63 -2.55 -8.87 0.13
N ARG A 64 -2.18 -7.80 -0.59
CA ARG A 64 -0.78 -7.49 -0.92
C ARG A 64 -0.14 -6.48 0.01
N GLY A 65 -0.84 -6.01 1.04
CA GLY A 65 -0.28 -5.05 2.00
C GLY A 65 0.21 -3.75 1.36
N VAL A 66 -0.46 -3.26 0.31
CA VAL A 66 -0.10 -2.00 -0.37
C VAL A 66 -1.21 -0.97 -0.23
N ALA A 67 -0.86 0.28 0.11
CA ALA A 67 -1.80 1.39 0.14
C ALA A 67 -1.29 2.61 -0.62
N ARG A 68 -2.21 3.45 -1.07
CA ARG A 68 -1.93 4.73 -1.70
C ARG A 68 -2.73 5.86 -1.06
N PHE A 69 -2.04 6.97 -0.83
CA PHE A 69 -2.60 8.19 -0.26
C PHE A 69 -2.13 9.41 -1.04
N LYS A 70 -3.00 10.40 -1.17
CA LYS A 70 -2.56 11.78 -1.39
C LYS A 70 -1.94 12.34 -0.12
N PHE A 71 -0.94 13.20 -0.25
CA PHE A 71 -0.31 13.89 0.88
C PHE A 71 -1.35 14.57 1.78
N ASP A 72 -2.34 15.23 1.18
CA ASP A 72 -3.39 15.92 1.93
C ASP A 72 -4.31 14.95 2.70
N ASP A 73 -4.61 13.79 2.14
CA ASP A 73 -5.38 12.76 2.84
C ASP A 73 -4.62 12.19 4.03
N LEU A 74 -3.30 12.01 3.87
CA LEU A 74 -2.43 11.46 4.91
C LEU A 74 -2.09 12.47 6.01
N CYS A 75 -1.85 13.74 5.69
CA CYS A 75 -1.32 14.73 6.62
C CYS A 75 -2.35 15.79 7.06
N ARG A 76 -3.33 16.16 6.22
CA ARG A 76 -4.31 17.23 6.54
C ARG A 76 -5.58 16.73 7.23
N LYS A 77 -6.03 15.48 6.99
CA LYS A 77 -7.28 14.92 7.55
C LYS A 77 -7.23 14.49 9.03
N ALA A 78 -6.23 14.93 9.79
CA ALA A 78 -6.05 14.70 11.24
C ALA A 78 -5.60 13.27 11.64
N SER A 79 -4.54 12.82 11.00
CA SER A 79 -3.83 11.58 11.35
C SER A 79 -2.82 11.86 12.48
N GLY A 80 -3.01 11.22 13.62
CA GLY A 80 -2.04 11.22 14.73
C GLY A 80 -1.01 10.10 14.57
N ALA A 81 -0.01 10.07 15.44
CA ALA A 81 1.02 9.01 15.43
C ALA A 81 0.42 7.59 15.49
N ALA A 82 -0.67 7.40 16.23
CA ALA A 82 -1.37 6.11 16.29
C ALA A 82 -1.93 5.65 14.94
N ASP A 83 -2.39 6.59 14.10
CA ASP A 83 -2.91 6.28 12.77
C ASP A 83 -1.79 5.88 11.82
N TYR A 84 -0.67 6.60 11.88
CA TYR A 84 0.52 6.27 11.08
C TYR A 84 1.10 4.91 11.45
N LEU A 85 1.14 4.57 12.73
CA LEU A 85 1.53 3.22 13.16
C LEU A 85 0.56 2.16 12.63
N ALA A 86 -0.75 2.40 12.68
CA ALA A 86 -1.72 1.43 12.17
C ALA A 86 -1.64 1.26 10.63
N ILE A 87 -1.45 2.35 9.89
CA ILE A 87 -1.23 2.32 8.44
C ILE A 87 0.03 1.51 8.14
N ALA A 88 1.15 1.88 8.76
CA ALA A 88 2.40 1.17 8.56
C ALA A 88 2.27 -0.31 8.96
N ASP A 89 1.59 -0.62 10.06
CA ASP A 89 1.39 -2.00 10.52
C ASP A 89 0.59 -2.85 9.53
N THR A 90 -0.42 -2.25 8.91
CA THR A 90 -1.29 -2.94 7.93
C THR A 90 -0.63 -3.08 6.56
N PHE A 91 0.10 -2.05 6.11
CA PHE A 91 0.64 -1.98 4.76
C PHE A 91 2.16 -1.93 4.79
N HIS A 92 2.81 -2.95 4.23
CA HIS A 92 4.26 -2.96 4.10
C HIS A 92 4.75 -1.95 3.06
N THR A 93 3.92 -1.61 2.07
CA THR A 93 4.26 -0.58 1.07
C THR A 93 3.21 0.51 1.05
N VAL A 94 3.64 1.76 1.21
CA VAL A 94 2.75 2.93 1.16
C VAL A 94 3.22 3.91 0.11
N PHE A 95 2.35 4.24 -0.83
CA PHE A 95 2.55 5.26 -1.85
C PHE A 95 1.95 6.58 -1.38
N VAL A 96 2.75 7.64 -1.44
CA VAL A 96 2.31 9.00 -1.13
C VAL A 96 2.52 9.88 -2.36
N GLU A 97 1.43 10.45 -2.87
CA GLU A 97 1.41 11.30 -4.06
C GLU A 97 1.07 12.76 -3.73
N ASP A 98 1.32 13.67 -4.67
CA ASP A 98 1.00 15.09 -4.59
C ASP A 98 1.69 15.78 -3.39
N ILE A 99 2.93 15.40 -3.05
CA ILE A 99 3.68 15.99 -1.93
C ILE A 99 4.07 17.43 -2.29
N PRO A 100 3.50 18.46 -1.63
CA PRO A 100 3.80 19.84 -1.97
C PRO A 100 5.17 20.25 -1.46
N ALA A 101 5.77 21.26 -2.10
CA ALA A 101 6.90 21.97 -1.53
C ALA A 101 6.42 22.77 -0.29
N MET A 102 6.65 22.20 0.88
CA MET A 102 6.19 22.79 2.15
C MET A 102 7.06 23.98 2.56
N THR A 103 6.42 25.01 3.13
CA THR A 103 7.09 26.19 3.69
C THR A 103 7.06 26.19 5.22
N LEU A 104 7.78 27.11 5.87
CA LEU A 104 7.77 27.24 7.34
C LEU A 104 6.37 27.51 7.92
N ASN A 105 5.47 28.08 7.14
CA ASN A 105 4.07 28.30 7.54
C ASN A 105 3.28 26.98 7.67
N GLU A 106 3.80 25.89 7.11
CA GLU A 106 3.19 24.56 7.11
C GLU A 106 3.96 23.58 8.01
N ILE A 107 4.68 24.09 9.02
CA ILE A 107 5.50 23.27 9.93
C ILE A 107 4.72 22.12 10.60
N ASN A 108 3.42 22.28 10.82
CA ASN A 108 2.57 21.22 11.35
C ASN A 108 2.42 20.05 10.36
N LEU A 109 2.34 20.32 9.06
CA LEU A 109 2.29 19.29 8.02
C LEU A 109 3.66 18.63 7.84
N VAL A 110 4.74 19.43 7.86
CA VAL A 110 6.11 18.91 7.84
C VAL A 110 6.34 17.93 9.00
N ARG A 111 5.98 18.33 10.23
CA ARG A 111 6.12 17.46 11.41
C ARG A 111 5.31 16.19 11.31
N ARG A 112 4.08 16.27 10.78
CA ARG A 112 3.21 15.10 10.56
C ARG A 112 3.81 14.14 9.55
N PHE A 113 4.32 14.66 8.43
CA PHE A 113 4.96 13.85 7.41
C PHE A 113 6.22 13.17 7.92
N ILE A 114 7.08 13.89 8.67
CA ILE A 114 8.24 13.30 9.35
C ILE A 114 7.80 12.20 10.30
N THR A 115 6.76 12.45 11.11
CA THR A 115 6.23 11.45 12.06
C THR A 115 5.74 10.20 11.31
N PHE A 116 5.08 10.35 10.17
CA PHE A 116 4.64 9.23 9.35
C PHE A 116 5.81 8.40 8.81
N VAL A 117 6.84 9.05 8.26
CA VAL A 117 8.06 8.38 7.77
C VAL A 117 8.74 7.64 8.92
N ASP A 118 8.93 8.30 10.06
CA ASP A 118 9.51 7.69 11.25
C ASP A 118 8.71 6.46 11.70
N CYS A 119 7.37 6.54 11.77
CA CYS A 119 6.52 5.40 12.12
C CYS A 119 6.65 4.22 11.15
N SER A 120 6.88 4.50 9.87
CA SER A 120 7.05 3.47 8.83
C SER A 120 8.37 2.72 9.01
N GLU A 121 9.42 3.42 9.47
CA GLU A 121 10.75 2.85 9.77
C GLU A 121 10.83 2.18 11.15
N LEU A 122 10.15 2.71 12.17
CA LEU A 122 10.22 2.22 13.56
C LEU A 122 9.65 0.80 13.76
N LEU A 123 8.91 0.29 12.77
CA LEU A 123 8.31 -1.05 12.79
C LEU A 123 9.16 -2.11 12.09
N LEU A 124 10.47 -1.84 11.93
CA LEU A 124 11.49 -2.80 11.47
C LEU A 124 11.60 -4.01 12.42
N GLN A 125 10.65 -4.92 12.29
CA GLN A 125 10.84 -6.31 12.67
C GLN A 125 11.84 -6.92 11.68
N PRO A 126 12.81 -7.72 12.15
CA PRO A 126 13.76 -8.35 11.25
C PRO A 126 13.03 -9.23 10.22
N GLY A 127 13.14 -8.88 8.94
CA GLY A 127 12.63 -9.68 7.82
C GLY A 127 11.49 -9.08 6.97
N LEU A 128 10.96 -7.90 7.31
CA LEU A 128 9.95 -7.22 6.48
C LEU A 128 10.49 -5.88 5.94
N CYS A 129 10.65 -5.76 4.61
CA CYS A 129 10.98 -4.48 3.97
C CYS A 129 9.73 -3.60 3.95
N ARG A 130 9.74 -2.49 4.69
CA ARG A 130 8.71 -1.45 4.57
C ARG A 130 9.21 -0.34 3.67
N ALA A 131 8.45 0.03 2.66
CA ALA A 131 8.83 1.02 1.67
C ALA A 131 7.79 2.14 1.58
N VAL A 132 8.27 3.38 1.65
CA VAL A 132 7.47 4.56 1.31
C VAL A 132 7.92 5.06 -0.06
N ALA A 133 7.05 4.93 -1.05
CA ALA A 133 7.27 5.47 -2.38
C ALA A 133 6.64 6.86 -2.47
N MET A 134 7.41 7.86 -2.92
CA MET A 134 7.02 9.27 -2.94
C MET A 134 7.06 9.81 -4.38
N ALA A 135 6.00 10.49 -4.82
CA ALA A 135 5.91 11.13 -6.12
C ALA A 135 5.26 12.53 -6.06
#